data_AF-A0A2W7R2C3-F1
#
_entry.id   AF-A0A2W7R2C3-F1
#
_cell.length_a   1.000
_cell.length_b   1.000
_cell.length_c   1.000
_cell.angle_alpha   90.00
_cell.angle_beta   90.00
_cell.angle_gamma   90.00
#
_symmetry.space_group_name_H-M   'P 1'
#
loop_
_entity.id
_entity.type
_entity.pdbx_description
1 polymer ?
#
loop_
_entity_poly.entity_id
_entity_poly.type
_entity_poly.pdbx_seq_one_letter_code
_entity_poly.pdbx_strand_id
1 'polypeptide(L)'
;MKIPSLAQLKKELSYLNEKELIDLVADLSKFSRDNKSYLFFKLNEKDNPTLYLEMVQEELELDFQTARGDHSYYAKKSAQKLRRKMNKLLKLSKVKTDQIEVLLFFCEKLKEYGFLRHRNQVLDNIYQMQLGKAVKLISGLHEDLQFDYEGRIEELTS
;
A
#
# COMPACT_ATOMS: atom_id res chain seq x y z
N MET A 1 19.82 -13.18 -22.43
CA MET A 1 19.91 -13.95 -21.18
C MET A 1 18.52 -14.01 -20.57
N LYS A 2 18.01 -15.19 -20.16
CA LYS A 2 16.68 -15.30 -19.52
C LYS A 2 16.86 -15.22 -18.01
N ILE A 3 16.03 -14.43 -17.34
CA ILE A 3 15.99 -14.35 -15.88
C ILE A 3 15.51 -15.71 -15.36
N PRO A 4 16.25 -16.38 -14.45
CA PRO A 4 15.87 -17.67 -13.90
C PRO A 4 14.59 -17.60 -13.05
N SER A 5 13.93 -18.75 -12.87
CA SER A 5 12.72 -18.84 -12.04
C SER A 5 13.02 -18.57 -10.56
N LEU A 6 11.99 -18.19 -9.79
CA LEU A 6 12.13 -18.02 -8.33
C LEU A 6 12.61 -19.30 -7.63
N ALA A 7 12.23 -20.48 -8.13
CA ALA A 7 12.68 -21.76 -7.59
C ALA A 7 14.19 -21.97 -7.79
N GLN A 8 14.71 -21.61 -8.97
CA GLN A 8 16.15 -21.66 -9.24
C GLN A 8 16.92 -20.64 -8.40
N LEU A 9 16.43 -19.40 -8.32
CA LEU A 9 17.05 -18.38 -7.46
C LEU A 9 17.12 -18.83 -5.99
N LYS A 10 16.04 -19.41 -5.46
CA LYS A 10 16.03 -19.97 -4.10
C LYS A 10 17.06 -21.08 -3.90
N LYS A 11 17.23 -21.95 -4.92
CA LYS A 11 18.24 -23.01 -4.88
C LYS A 11 19.65 -22.43 -4.84
N GLU A 12 19.96 -21.44 -5.67
CA GLU A 12 21.27 -20.76 -5.66
C GLU A 12 21.54 -20.08 -4.32
N LEU A 13 20.55 -19.35 -3.78
CA LEU A 13 20.65 -18.71 -2.47
C LEU A 13 20.93 -19.71 -1.33
N SER A 14 20.46 -20.95 -1.44
CA SER A 14 20.69 -21.97 -0.42
C SER A 14 22.14 -22.48 -0.34
N TYR A 15 22.95 -22.20 -1.36
CA TYR A 15 24.38 -22.53 -1.36
C TYR A 15 25.26 -21.43 -0.75
N LEU A 16 24.70 -20.25 -0.48
CA LEU A 16 25.42 -19.13 0.12
C LEU A 16 25.49 -19.29 1.65
N ASN A 17 26.61 -18.87 2.23
CA ASN A 17 26.74 -18.75 3.68
C ASN A 17 26.05 -17.48 4.21
N GLU A 18 25.95 -17.35 5.54
CA GLU A 18 25.27 -16.23 6.19
C GLU A 18 25.83 -14.86 5.79
N LYS A 19 27.16 -14.73 5.72
CA LYS A 19 27.81 -13.47 5.34
C LYS A 19 27.48 -13.09 3.90
N GLU A 20 27.56 -14.05 2.98
CA GLU A 20 27.21 -13.84 1.57
C GLU A 20 25.74 -13.46 1.40
N LEU A 21 24.84 -14.05 2.19
CA LEU A 21 23.42 -13.69 2.20
C LEU A 21 23.19 -12.26 2.70
N ILE A 22 23.85 -11.87 3.79
CA ILE A 22 23.76 -10.49 4.33
C ILE A 22 24.24 -9.48 3.28
N ASP A 23 25.41 -9.73 2.68
CA ASP A 23 25.99 -8.84 1.67
C ASP A 23 25.06 -8.72 0.44
N LEU A 24 24.50 -9.83 -0.04
CA LEU A 24 23.57 -9.84 -1.16
C LEU A 24 22.27 -9.08 -0.85
N VAL A 25 21.69 -9.28 0.34
CA VAL A 25 20.48 -8.58 0.77
C VAL A 25 20.74 -7.08 0.93
N ALA A 26 21.91 -6.70 1.48
CA ALA A 26 22.33 -5.31 1.57
C ALA A 26 22.49 -4.68 0.18
N ASP A 27 23.07 -5.38 -0.78
CA ASP A 27 23.19 -4.88 -2.15
C ASP A 27 21.82 -4.74 -2.83
N LEU A 28 20.92 -5.73 -2.69
CA LEU A 28 19.54 -5.63 -3.16
C LEU A 28 18.80 -4.40 -2.60
N SER A 29 19.08 -4.04 -1.34
CA SER A 29 18.50 -2.85 -0.71
C SER A 29 19.03 -1.54 -1.32
N LYS A 30 20.27 -1.51 -1.83
CA LYS A 30 20.85 -0.34 -2.50
C LYS A 30 20.26 -0.10 -3.89
N PHE A 31 19.81 -1.16 -4.56
CA PHE A 31 19.27 -1.07 -5.93
C PHE A 31 17.91 -0.36 -6.03
N SER A 32 17.11 -0.31 -4.95
CA SER A 32 15.79 0.32 -4.99
C SER A 32 15.36 0.82 -3.61
N ARG A 33 14.78 2.02 -3.55
CA ARG A 33 14.13 2.56 -2.34
C ARG A 33 13.05 1.60 -1.82
N ASP A 34 12.32 0.95 -2.72
CA ASP A 34 11.27 0.01 -2.35
C ASP A 34 11.85 -1.23 -1.67
N ASN A 35 12.98 -1.75 -2.16
CA ASN A 35 13.67 -2.88 -1.55
C ASN A 35 14.20 -2.51 -0.16
N LYS A 36 14.81 -1.33 -0.02
CA LYS A 36 15.29 -0.83 1.27
C LYS A 36 14.17 -0.69 2.29
N SER A 37 13.05 -0.10 1.87
CA SER A 37 11.89 0.12 2.74
C SER A 37 11.26 -1.21 3.17
N TYR A 38 11.13 -2.16 2.23
CA TYR A 38 10.63 -3.50 2.55
C TYR A 38 11.55 -4.29 3.47
N LEU A 39 12.86 -4.23 3.26
CA LEU A 39 13.84 -4.87 4.14
C LEU A 39 13.77 -4.28 5.55
N PHE A 40 13.74 -2.94 5.65
CA PHE A 40 13.61 -2.26 6.93
C PHE A 40 12.34 -2.69 7.68
N PHE A 41 11.20 -2.73 7.00
CA PHE A 41 9.97 -3.29 7.58
C PHE A 41 10.19 -4.72 8.08
N LYS A 42 10.69 -5.62 7.24
CA LYS A 42 10.85 -7.05 7.58
C LYS A 42 11.79 -7.33 8.75
N LEU A 43 12.79 -6.47 8.96
CA LEU A 43 13.69 -6.60 10.09
C LEU A 43 13.09 -6.08 11.40
N ASN A 44 12.10 -5.16 11.34
CA ASN A 44 11.56 -4.48 12.52
C ASN A 44 10.09 -4.85 12.84
N GLU A 45 9.41 -5.63 12.00
CA GLU A 45 7.97 -5.93 12.14
C GLU A 45 7.59 -6.67 13.43
N LYS A 46 8.55 -7.34 14.08
CA LYS A 46 8.33 -8.01 15.38
C LYS A 46 8.30 -7.04 16.55
N ASP A 47 9.13 -6.01 16.50
CA ASP A 47 9.30 -5.05 17.59
C ASP A 47 8.35 -3.85 17.44
N ASN A 48 7.99 -3.52 16.19
CA ASN A 48 7.01 -2.50 15.88
C ASN A 48 6.03 -3.00 14.78
N PRO A 49 4.90 -3.61 15.19
CA PRO A 49 3.90 -4.12 14.25
C PRO A 49 3.23 -3.06 13.37
N THR A 50 3.16 -1.79 13.81
CA THR A 50 2.51 -0.69 13.07
C THR A 50 3.44 0.02 12.09
N LEU A 51 4.75 -0.18 12.22
CA LEU A 51 5.78 0.50 11.43
C LEU A 51 5.53 0.45 9.92
N TYR A 52 5.06 -0.69 9.42
CA TYR A 52 4.76 -0.84 8.00
C TYR A 52 3.65 0.10 7.55
N LEU A 53 2.57 0.10 8.32
CA LEU A 53 1.39 0.88 8.02
C LEU A 53 1.74 2.37 8.02
N GLU A 54 2.46 2.81 9.04
CA GLU A 54 2.95 4.19 9.18
C GLU A 54 3.79 4.61 7.97
N MET A 55 4.78 3.79 7.58
CA MET A 55 5.61 4.07 6.41
C MET A 55 4.80 4.14 5.12
N VAL A 56 3.83 3.25 4.92
CA VAL A 56 2.97 3.25 3.73
C VAL A 56 2.08 4.48 3.69
N GLN A 57 1.47 4.85 4.82
CA GLN A 57 0.61 6.03 4.92
C GLN A 57 1.41 7.31 4.69
N GLU A 58 2.59 7.45 5.31
CA GLU A 58 3.50 8.58 5.08
C GLU A 58 3.90 8.68 3.61
N GLU A 59 4.28 7.56 2.99
CA GLU A 59 4.68 7.53 1.59
C GLU A 59 3.53 7.89 0.63
N LEU A 60 2.30 7.48 0.95
CA LEU A 60 1.11 7.86 0.18
C LEU A 60 0.77 9.33 0.40
N GLU A 61 0.84 9.82 1.63
CA GLU A 61 0.59 11.23 1.98
C GLU A 61 1.49 12.17 1.19
N LEU A 62 2.80 11.90 1.16
CA LEU A 62 3.76 12.70 0.37
C LEU A 62 3.43 12.70 -1.13
N ASP A 63 2.98 11.56 -1.66
CA ASP A 63 2.55 11.50 -3.05
C ASP A 63 1.24 12.26 -3.29
N PHE A 64 0.31 12.30 -2.32
CA PHE A 64 -0.92 13.10 -2.39
C PHE A 64 -0.61 14.60 -2.36
N GLN A 65 0.28 15.04 -1.47
CA GLN A 65 0.72 16.44 -1.37
C GLN A 65 1.33 16.97 -2.67
N THR A 66 2.05 16.12 -3.40
CA THR A 66 2.69 16.47 -4.68
C THR A 66 1.81 16.19 -5.89
N ALA A 67 0.63 15.60 -5.70
CA ALA A 67 -0.28 15.27 -6.78
C ALA A 67 -1.05 16.49 -7.28
N ARG A 68 -1.14 16.62 -8.61
CA ARG A 68 -2.00 17.64 -9.24
C ARG A 68 -3.45 17.20 -9.22
N GLY A 69 -4.25 17.81 -8.34
CA GLY A 69 -5.70 17.64 -8.22
C GLY A 69 -6.51 18.84 -8.71
N ASP A 70 -5.87 19.85 -9.29
CA ASP A 70 -6.46 21.13 -9.74
C ASP A 70 -7.41 20.98 -10.95
N HIS A 71 -7.12 20.05 -11.85
CA HIS A 71 -7.89 19.83 -13.06
C HIS A 71 -8.25 18.35 -13.22
N SER A 72 -9.48 18.06 -13.66
CA SER A 72 -10.03 16.69 -13.74
C SER A 72 -9.10 15.69 -14.46
N TYR A 73 -8.45 16.12 -15.55
CA TYR A 73 -7.47 15.29 -16.27
C TYR A 73 -6.24 14.92 -15.41
N TYR A 74 -5.66 15.89 -14.70
CA TYR A 74 -4.50 15.64 -13.83
C TYR A 74 -4.90 14.88 -12.58
N ALA A 75 -6.04 15.21 -11.97
CA ALA A 75 -6.59 14.51 -10.82
C ALA A 75 -6.77 13.01 -11.12
N LYS A 76 -7.41 12.68 -12.25
CA LYS A 76 -7.54 11.29 -12.73
C LYS A 76 -6.18 10.61 -12.88
N LYS A 77 -5.22 11.26 -13.55
CA LYS A 77 -3.89 10.69 -13.80
C LYS A 77 -3.12 10.43 -12.50
N SER A 78 -3.19 11.38 -11.56
CA SER A 78 -2.58 11.30 -10.24
C SER A 78 -3.21 10.18 -9.40
N ALA A 79 -4.54 10.13 -9.31
CA ALA A 79 -5.26 9.07 -8.59
C ALA A 79 -4.93 7.67 -9.13
N GLN A 80 -4.81 7.52 -10.45
CA GLN A 80 -4.38 6.25 -11.05
C GLN A 80 -2.94 5.86 -10.66
N LYS A 81 -2.02 6.84 -10.59
CA LYS A 81 -0.64 6.62 -10.13
C LYS A 81 -0.61 6.19 -8.66
N LEU A 82 -1.27 6.96 -7.80
CA LEU A 82 -1.39 6.68 -6.36
C LEU A 82 -1.98 5.29 -6.12
N ARG A 83 -3.09 4.94 -6.79
CA ARG A 83 -3.71 3.61 -6.69
C ARG A 83 -2.77 2.48 -7.09
N ARG A 84 -1.95 2.66 -8.13
CA ARG A 84 -0.96 1.64 -8.53
C ARG A 84 0.11 1.44 -7.46
N LYS A 85 0.57 2.53 -6.83
CA LYS A 85 1.54 2.49 -5.73
C LYS A 85 0.94 1.81 -4.50
N MET A 86 -0.24 2.25 -4.06
CA MET A 86 -1.01 1.62 -2.98
C MET A 86 -1.18 0.11 -3.20
N ASN A 87 -1.61 -0.32 -4.40
CA ASN A 87 -1.75 -1.74 -4.72
C ASN A 87 -0.42 -2.52 -4.69
N LYS A 88 0.72 -1.87 -4.92
CA LYS A 88 2.03 -2.50 -4.78
C LYS A 88 2.35 -2.72 -3.31
N LEU A 89 2.11 -1.70 -2.47
CA LEU A 89 2.32 -1.75 -1.02
C LEU A 89 1.40 -2.79 -0.37
N LEU A 90 0.12 -2.84 -0.74
CA LEU A 90 -0.82 -3.88 -0.27
C LEU A 90 -0.36 -5.32 -0.52
N LYS A 91 0.49 -5.58 -1.52
CA LYS A 91 1.02 -6.93 -1.78
C LYS A 91 2.15 -7.34 -0.83
N LEU A 92 2.75 -6.38 -0.12
CA LEU A 92 3.89 -6.60 0.76
C LEU A 92 3.45 -6.97 2.19
N SER A 93 2.30 -6.48 2.66
CA SER A 93 1.68 -6.95 3.91
C SER A 93 0.64 -8.04 3.66
N LYS A 94 0.70 -9.09 4.49
CA LYS A 94 -0.31 -10.16 4.53
C LYS A 94 -1.34 -9.95 5.64
N VAL A 95 -1.18 -8.92 6.45
CA VAL A 95 -2.06 -8.62 7.58
C VAL A 95 -3.31 -7.92 7.03
N LYS A 96 -4.50 -8.45 7.32
CA LYS A 96 -5.75 -7.92 6.78
C LYS A 96 -6.06 -6.52 7.30
N THR A 97 -5.77 -6.25 8.58
CA THR A 97 -5.99 -4.94 9.20
C THR A 97 -5.16 -3.87 8.52
N ASP A 98 -3.86 -4.10 8.28
CA ASP A 98 -3.02 -3.16 7.51
C ASP A 98 -3.60 -2.87 6.12
N GLN A 99 -4.10 -3.90 5.44
CA GLN A 99 -4.68 -3.71 4.11
C GLN A 99 -5.94 -2.84 4.15
N ILE A 100 -6.79 -3.04 5.16
CA ILE A 100 -7.97 -2.21 5.40
C ILE A 100 -7.54 -0.76 5.67
N GLU A 101 -6.61 -0.56 6.60
CA GLU A 101 -6.10 0.75 6.99
C GLU A 101 -5.54 1.54 5.80
N VAL A 102 -4.73 0.90 4.96
CA VAL A 102 -4.17 1.53 3.75
C VAL A 102 -5.28 1.89 2.74
N LEU A 103 -6.29 1.03 2.56
CA LEU A 103 -7.39 1.29 1.65
C LEU A 103 -8.27 2.46 2.13
N LEU A 104 -8.61 2.49 3.41
CA LEU A 104 -9.39 3.57 4.01
C LEU A 104 -8.63 4.89 3.96
N PHE A 105 -7.34 4.89 4.36
CA PHE A 105 -6.47 6.06 4.26
C PHE A 105 -6.43 6.63 2.83
N PHE A 106 -6.28 5.77 1.82
CA PHE A 106 -6.30 6.22 0.42
C PHE A 106 -7.63 6.88 0.03
N CYS A 107 -8.76 6.35 0.48
CA CYS A 107 -10.09 6.93 0.24
C CYS A 107 -10.25 8.28 0.94
N GLU A 108 -9.84 8.39 2.21
CA GLU A 108 -9.85 9.64 2.97
C GLU A 108 -9.07 10.73 2.25
N LYS A 109 -7.84 10.43 1.84
CA LYS A 109 -6.99 11.40 1.14
C LYS A 109 -7.54 11.80 -0.22
N LEU A 110 -8.21 10.91 -0.95
CA LEU A 110 -8.93 11.31 -2.17
C LEU A 110 -10.05 12.32 -1.89
N LYS A 111 -10.79 12.16 -0.79
CA LYS A 111 -11.83 13.11 -0.35
C LYS A 111 -11.20 14.43 0.10
N GLU A 112 -10.24 14.37 1.02
CA GLU A 112 -9.57 15.52 1.65
C GLU A 112 -8.91 16.45 0.61
N TYR A 113 -8.12 15.88 -0.30
CA TYR A 113 -7.46 16.63 -1.36
C TYR A 113 -8.40 17.03 -2.52
N GLY A 114 -9.70 16.79 -2.39
CA GLY A 114 -10.72 17.28 -3.31
C GLY A 114 -10.73 16.58 -4.68
N PHE A 115 -10.14 15.39 -4.81
CA PHE A 115 -10.14 14.65 -6.09
C PHE A 115 -11.56 14.32 -6.54
N LEU A 116 -12.46 14.02 -5.61
CA LEU A 116 -13.84 13.64 -5.91
C LEU A 116 -14.74 14.83 -6.30
N ARG A 117 -14.24 16.07 -6.22
CA ARG A 117 -14.99 17.26 -6.67
C ARG A 117 -15.11 17.31 -8.19
N HIS A 118 -14.20 16.65 -8.89
CA HIS A 118 -14.24 16.51 -10.33
C HIS A 118 -15.26 15.43 -10.66
N ARG A 119 -16.38 15.79 -11.30
CA ARG A 119 -17.41 14.85 -11.80
C ARG A 119 -16.85 13.93 -12.89
N ASN A 120 -15.97 13.02 -12.50
CA ASN A 120 -15.19 12.16 -13.38
C ASN A 120 -15.39 10.72 -12.96
N GLN A 121 -16.06 9.96 -13.83
CA GLN A 121 -16.39 8.57 -13.58
C GLN A 121 -15.18 7.70 -13.22
N VAL A 122 -13.97 8.01 -13.71
CA VAL A 122 -12.78 7.23 -13.38
C VAL A 122 -12.35 7.46 -11.94
N LEU A 123 -12.47 8.68 -11.42
CA LEU A 123 -12.17 8.99 -10.02
C LEU A 123 -13.18 8.30 -9.10
N ASP A 124 -14.46 8.42 -9.43
CA ASP A 124 -15.54 7.75 -8.69
C ASP A 124 -15.33 6.24 -8.66
N ASN A 125 -15.02 5.62 -9.82
CA ASN A 125 -14.75 4.19 -9.89
C ASN A 125 -13.50 3.77 -9.08
N ILE A 126 -12.45 4.59 -9.06
CA ILE A 126 -11.25 4.30 -8.27
C ILE A 126 -11.60 4.29 -6.78
N TYR A 127 -12.32 5.33 -6.34
CA TYR A 127 -12.76 5.50 -4.95
C TYR A 127 -13.67 4.35 -4.51
N GLN A 128 -14.78 4.14 -5.22
CA GLN A 128 -15.77 3.11 -4.90
C GLN A 128 -15.16 1.70 -4.92
N MET A 129 -14.25 1.42 -5.85
CA MET A 129 -13.55 0.13 -5.86
C MET A 129 -12.62 -0.07 -4.66
N GLN A 130 -11.96 0.99 -4.17
CA GLN A 130 -11.07 0.85 -3.01
C GLN A 130 -11.88 0.75 -1.71
N LEU A 131 -12.91 1.59 -1.56
CA LEU A 131 -13.82 1.53 -0.43
C LEU A 131 -14.54 0.18 -0.36
N GLY A 132 -15.06 -0.32 -1.49
CA GLY A 132 -15.70 -1.63 -1.55
C GLY A 132 -14.77 -2.80 -1.21
N LYS A 133 -13.47 -2.69 -1.52
CA LYS A 133 -12.48 -3.69 -1.06
C LYS A 133 -12.29 -3.62 0.45
N ALA A 134 -12.20 -2.43 1.03
CA ALA A 134 -12.05 -2.26 2.47
C ALA A 134 -13.27 -2.86 3.19
N VAL A 135 -14.49 -2.50 2.78
CA VAL A 135 -15.74 -3.04 3.32
C VAL A 135 -15.77 -4.57 3.24
N LYS A 136 -15.38 -5.16 2.09
CA LYS A 136 -15.33 -6.62 1.92
C LYS A 136 -14.30 -7.30 2.83
N LEU A 137 -13.17 -6.64 3.09
CA LEU A 137 -12.16 -7.17 4.01
C LEU A 137 -12.64 -7.08 5.45
N ILE A 138 -13.27 -5.96 5.82
CA ILE A 138 -13.85 -5.71 7.14
C ILE A 138 -14.93 -6.75 7.45
N SER A 139 -15.85 -7.04 6.52
CA SER A 139 -16.89 -8.05 6.72
C SER A 139 -16.36 -9.47 6.97
N GLY A 140 -15.07 -9.71 6.74
CA GLY A 140 -14.40 -10.97 7.04
C GLY A 140 -13.58 -10.96 8.34
N LEU A 141 -13.67 -9.89 9.15
CA LEU A 141 -13.09 -9.78 10.49
C LEU A 141 -14.06 -10.25 11.57
N HIS A 142 -13.58 -10.33 12.81
CA HIS A 142 -14.42 -10.54 13.99
C HIS A 142 -15.35 -9.35 14.23
N GLU A 143 -16.54 -9.57 14.83
CA GLU A 143 -17.57 -8.54 15.04
C GLU A 143 -17.03 -7.30 15.77
N ASP A 144 -16.27 -7.47 16.84
CA ASP A 144 -15.65 -6.34 17.57
C ASP A 144 -14.79 -5.45 16.66
N LEU A 145 -13.97 -6.07 15.81
CA LEU A 145 -13.14 -5.32 14.86
C LEU A 145 -13.95 -4.70 13.74
N GLN A 146 -15.11 -5.28 13.37
CA GLN A 146 -16.00 -4.66 12.40
C GLN A 146 -16.58 -3.37 12.96
N PHE A 147 -17.04 -3.40 14.21
CA PHE A 147 -17.58 -2.25 14.93
C PHE A 147 -16.59 -1.09 14.98
N ASP A 148 -15.30 -1.38 15.23
CA ASP A 148 -14.23 -0.37 15.24
C ASP A 148 -14.11 0.41 13.90
N TYR A 149 -14.55 -0.17 12.79
CA TYR A 149 -14.47 0.46 11.45
C TYR A 149 -15.76 1.13 10.99
N GLU A 150 -16.90 0.93 11.67
CA GLU A 150 -18.21 1.39 11.19
C GLU A 150 -18.25 2.92 10.97
N GLY A 151 -17.87 3.69 12.00
CA GLY A 151 -17.91 5.16 11.90
C GLY A 151 -17.03 5.72 10.78
N ARG A 152 -15.89 5.07 10.51
CA ARG A 152 -14.98 5.45 9.43
C ARG A 152 -15.55 5.13 8.05
N ILE A 153 -16.26 4.01 7.91
CA ILE A 153 -16.99 3.68 6.67
C ILE A 153 -18.14 4.66 6.43
N GLU A 154 -18.88 5.01 7.47
CA GLU A 154 -20.00 5.95 7.38
C GLU A 154 -19.54 7.31 6.86
N GLU A 155 -18.48 7.88 7.43
CA GLU A 155 -17.89 9.16 6.99
C GLU A 155 -17.41 9.10 5.52
N LEU A 156 -16.87 7.95 5.10
CA LEU A 156 -16.44 7.75 3.73
C LEU A 156 -17.62 7.53 2.77
N THR A 157 -18.76 7.07 3.24
CA THR A 157 -19.94 6.82 2.40
C THR A 157 -20.85 8.03 2.29
N SER A 158 -20.84 8.93 3.28
CA SER A 158 -21.58 10.21 3.27
C SER A 158 -21.02 11.21 2.26
#